data_AF-A0A1I8ILW8-F1
#
_entry.id   AF-A0A1I8ILW8-F1
#
_cell.length_a   1.000
_cell.length_b   1.000
_cell.length_c   1.000
_cell.angle_alpha   90.00
_cell.angle_beta   90.00
_cell.angle_gamma   90.00
#
_symmetry.space_group_name_H-M   'P 1'
#
loop_
_entity.id
_entity.type
_entity.pdbx_description
1 polymer ?
#
loop_
_entity_poly.entity_id
_entity_poly.type
_entity_poly.pdbx_seq_one_letter_code
_entity_poly.pdbx_strand_id
1 'polypeptide(L)'
;SQLINGGDLQRARTPSEFDVNVTGVWQEGNLGEGVTVCLLDDGLDYSNPDLTDAYNAKGSYDFNENDYDPMPSTSSAANHHGTRCAGEVAAKANNFYCGLGVAPGARVSMLKILDGTVIDSMEAMAYNYQHHGNYIYSSSWGPPDSGNFIDGPHVLGRQALRKGVRDGRHGYGSIFVVASGNGGYYADNCNFDGYATSEFTVTIGAVTQQGVMPPYAEECACMHGVTVSSGGGRWIVTTDWRQLGGTGCTSSHGGTSAAAPLAAGMIALMLSARPCLSWRDVQHILVLTAEKVDKQIGHYTRNGAGLFHSHKHGFGMLTAWRMVQAAKTWKSVPPAEYTKSESLLEFSKLPPNQTVYLYYDNSASASDSSPAILEHVKVYVNIQHPARGQLIISLYSPSGTHSVLATVRPFDKATTGLSWTFATIRCWGETPYGEWKLAVNNTSNQPGLIQNWRLTLVTTSISPKDYAKRIRRVRDIVTGKVAAPLQAQSCPKSAPLFTADGSSEGAPFGATPVGKLVGWLHRLPLIF
;
A
#
# COMPACT_ATOMS: atom_id res chain seq x y z
N SER A 1 41.39 -13.38 1.01
CA SER A 1 40.30 -14.38 0.99
C SER A 1 40.01 -14.83 2.41
N GLN A 2 39.07 -14.17 3.09
CA GLN A 2 38.42 -14.71 4.27
C GLN A 2 36.93 -14.77 3.95
N LEU A 3 36.46 -15.99 3.74
CA LEU A 3 35.03 -16.30 3.63
C LEU A 3 34.40 -16.00 5.00
N ILE A 4 33.73 -14.86 5.11
CA ILE A 4 32.84 -14.59 6.22
C ILE A 4 31.63 -15.51 6.02
N ASN A 5 31.52 -16.52 6.88
CA ASN A 5 30.33 -17.35 6.96
C ASN A 5 29.11 -16.45 7.20
N GLY A 6 28.07 -16.59 6.37
CA GLY A 6 26.82 -15.80 6.44
C GLY A 6 26.00 -15.97 7.73
N GLY A 7 26.53 -16.63 8.76
CA GLY A 7 25.95 -16.70 10.10
C GLY A 7 26.19 -15.43 10.93
N ASP A 8 27.26 -14.67 10.66
CA ASP A 8 27.66 -13.52 11.49
C ASP A 8 27.00 -12.18 11.12
N LEU A 9 26.12 -12.16 10.11
CA LEU A 9 25.28 -10.99 9.77
C LEU A 9 24.02 -10.88 10.66
N GLN A 10 23.73 -11.89 11.48
CA GLN A 10 22.85 -11.71 12.64
C GLN A 10 23.66 -11.11 13.78
N ARG A 11 24.06 -9.84 13.67
CA ARG A 11 24.38 -9.08 14.89
C ARG A 11 23.19 -9.24 15.83
N ALA A 12 23.45 -9.80 17.01
CA ALA A 12 22.52 -9.75 18.12
C ALA A 12 22.07 -8.28 18.26
N ARG A 13 20.84 -7.97 17.84
CA ARG A 13 20.27 -6.63 17.99
C ARG A 13 20.40 -6.27 19.46
N THR A 14 21.17 -5.24 19.77
CA THR A 14 21.05 -4.57 21.05
C THR A 14 19.57 -4.19 21.20
N PRO A 15 18.87 -4.57 22.30
CA PRO A 15 17.40 -4.54 22.34
C PRO A 15 16.72 -3.16 22.27
N SER A 16 17.44 -2.07 22.00
CA SER A 16 16.92 -0.71 22.20
C SER A 16 16.40 -0.02 20.95
N GLU A 17 16.82 -0.40 19.73
CA GLU A 17 16.51 0.36 18.50
C GLU A 17 16.30 -0.55 17.28
N PHE A 18 15.27 -0.25 16.48
CA PHE A 18 14.92 -0.91 15.22
C PHE A 18 15.43 -0.11 14.01
N ASP A 19 15.86 -0.83 12.99
CA ASP A 19 16.27 -0.31 11.69
C ASP A 19 15.66 -1.14 10.55
N VAL A 20 15.77 -0.64 9.31
CA VAL A 20 15.24 -1.31 8.11
C VAL A 20 16.12 -2.47 7.60
N ASN A 21 17.20 -2.81 8.30
CA ASN A 21 18.15 -3.89 7.97
C ASN A 21 18.59 -3.89 6.49
N VAL A 22 19.15 -2.76 6.05
CA VAL A 22 19.52 -2.52 4.64
C VAL A 22 20.99 -2.78 4.33
N THR A 23 21.89 -2.66 5.31
CA THR A 23 23.34 -2.72 5.10
C THR A 23 23.82 -3.99 4.41
N GLY A 24 23.24 -5.14 4.74
CA GLY A 24 23.57 -6.40 4.08
C GLY A 24 23.23 -6.40 2.58
N VAL A 25 22.16 -5.72 2.18
CA VAL A 25 21.76 -5.58 0.76
C VAL A 25 22.79 -4.74 0.00
N TRP A 26 23.23 -3.62 0.59
CA TRP A 26 24.27 -2.79 0.00
C TRP A 26 25.62 -3.51 -0.10
N GLN A 27 25.97 -4.32 0.89
CA GLN A 27 27.20 -5.15 0.86
C GLN A 27 27.17 -6.21 -0.24
N GLU A 28 25.99 -6.66 -0.67
CA GLU A 28 25.82 -7.52 -1.85
C GLU A 28 25.89 -6.74 -3.18
N GLY A 29 26.08 -5.42 -3.14
CA GLY A 29 26.18 -4.57 -4.32
C GLY A 29 24.83 -4.21 -4.97
N ASN A 30 23.71 -4.40 -4.25
CA ASN A 30 22.40 -3.94 -4.70
C ASN A 30 22.08 -2.60 -4.04
N LEU A 31 22.05 -1.53 -4.84
CA LEU A 31 21.72 -0.18 -4.39
C LEU A 31 20.38 0.31 -4.97
N GLY A 32 19.64 -0.53 -5.70
CA GLY A 32 18.36 -0.18 -6.31
C GLY A 32 18.44 0.19 -7.79
N GLU A 33 19.56 -0.12 -8.45
CA GLU A 33 19.81 0.22 -9.85
C GLU A 33 18.72 -0.32 -10.79
N GLY A 34 18.38 0.48 -11.79
CA GLY A 34 17.38 0.13 -12.81
C GLY A 34 15.92 0.31 -12.36
N VAL A 35 15.67 0.76 -11.13
CA VAL A 35 14.33 1.04 -10.62
C VAL A 35 14.13 2.54 -10.45
N THR A 36 12.97 3.05 -10.87
CA THR A 36 12.55 4.44 -10.62
C THR A 36 11.38 4.47 -9.64
N VAL A 37 11.53 5.23 -8.56
CA VAL A 37 10.45 5.56 -7.61
C VAL A 37 9.90 6.93 -7.97
N CYS A 38 8.61 7.01 -8.21
CA CYS A 38 7.86 8.21 -8.53
C CYS A 38 7.15 8.71 -7.28
N LEU A 39 7.45 9.92 -6.84
CA LEU A 39 6.79 10.58 -5.72
C LEU A 39 5.63 11.40 -6.29
N LEU A 40 4.44 11.29 -5.69
CA LEU A 40 3.27 12.10 -6.02
C LEU A 40 3.07 13.08 -4.87
N ASP A 41 3.56 14.31 -5.03
CA ASP A 41 3.73 15.21 -3.89
C ASP A 41 3.70 16.70 -4.30
N ASP A 42 4.28 17.58 -3.49
CA ASP A 42 4.31 19.05 -3.64
C ASP A 42 5.46 19.59 -4.50
N GLY A 43 6.38 18.72 -4.94
CA GLY A 43 7.52 19.08 -5.78
C GLY A 43 8.84 18.47 -5.30
N LEU A 44 9.85 18.55 -6.17
CA LEU A 44 11.17 17.98 -5.95
C LEU A 44 12.25 19.00 -6.29
N ASP A 45 13.02 19.43 -5.29
CA ASP A 45 14.26 20.18 -5.53
C ASP A 45 15.31 19.22 -6.12
N TYR A 46 15.19 18.94 -7.42
CA TYR A 46 16.10 18.07 -8.16
C TYR A 46 17.50 18.67 -8.29
N SER A 47 17.68 19.94 -7.91
CA SER A 47 18.98 20.60 -7.87
C SER A 47 19.73 20.37 -6.54
N ASN A 48 19.09 19.73 -5.55
CA ASN A 48 19.73 19.30 -4.31
C ASN A 48 20.91 18.35 -4.64
N PRO A 49 22.12 18.56 -4.05
CA PRO A 49 23.31 17.73 -4.30
C PRO A 49 23.15 16.23 -4.03
N ASP A 50 22.22 15.84 -3.16
CA ASP A 50 21.89 14.44 -2.88
C ASP A 50 20.92 13.83 -3.89
N LEU A 51 20.22 14.64 -4.70
CA LEU A 51 19.16 14.19 -5.61
C LEU A 51 19.49 14.39 -7.09
N THR A 52 20.48 15.21 -7.41
CA THR A 52 20.80 15.60 -8.81
C THR A 52 21.05 14.39 -9.71
N ASP A 53 21.79 13.37 -9.23
CA ASP A 53 22.09 12.16 -10.02
C ASP A 53 20.90 11.20 -10.11
N ALA A 54 20.10 11.14 -9.03
CA ALA A 54 18.93 10.27 -8.94
C ALA A 54 17.74 10.81 -9.75
N TYR A 55 17.66 12.13 -9.98
CA TYR A 55 16.53 12.76 -10.64
C TYR A 55 16.28 12.21 -12.05
N ASN A 56 15.04 11.82 -12.31
CA ASN A 56 14.56 11.31 -13.57
C ASN A 56 13.49 12.22 -14.19
N ALA A 57 13.97 13.23 -14.93
CA ALA A 57 13.13 14.19 -15.64
C ALA A 57 12.08 13.53 -16.57
N LYS A 58 12.43 12.45 -17.27
CA LYS A 58 11.50 11.77 -18.19
C LYS A 58 10.25 11.25 -17.47
N GLY A 59 10.39 10.80 -16.23
CA GLY A 59 9.29 10.27 -15.42
C GLY A 59 8.60 11.33 -14.56
N SER A 60 9.03 12.60 -14.63
CA SER A 60 8.51 13.70 -13.82
C SER A 60 7.61 14.64 -14.63
N TYR A 61 6.72 15.36 -13.93
CA TYR A 61 5.79 16.33 -14.49
C TYR A 61 5.21 17.22 -13.38
N ASP A 62 4.90 18.47 -13.70
CA ASP A 62 4.10 19.35 -12.85
C ASP A 62 2.68 19.42 -13.39
N PHE A 63 1.73 18.82 -12.66
CA PHE A 63 0.31 18.88 -13.03
C PHE A 63 -0.40 20.13 -12.48
N ASN A 64 0.18 20.80 -11.47
CA ASN A 64 -0.36 22.05 -10.94
C ASN A 64 -0.13 23.19 -11.95
N GLU A 65 1.02 23.22 -12.62
CA GLU A 65 1.41 24.25 -13.59
C GLU A 65 1.36 23.77 -15.06
N ASN A 66 1.17 22.45 -15.27
CA ASN A 66 1.06 21.80 -16.57
C ASN A 66 2.34 21.95 -17.43
N ASP A 67 3.49 21.67 -16.82
CA ASP A 67 4.80 21.67 -17.48
C ASP A 67 5.70 20.51 -16.99
N TYR A 68 6.95 20.48 -17.44
CA TYR A 68 7.92 19.41 -17.13
C TYR A 68 8.85 19.73 -15.95
N ASP A 69 8.65 20.84 -15.25
CA ASP A 69 9.50 21.31 -14.16
C ASP A 69 8.83 21.07 -12.79
N PRO A 70 9.10 19.92 -12.13
CA PRO A 70 8.50 19.62 -10.84
C PRO A 70 9.17 20.35 -9.66
N MET A 71 9.93 21.43 -9.92
CA MET A 71 10.56 22.22 -8.86
C MET A 71 9.46 22.72 -7.91
N PRO A 72 9.63 22.60 -6.58
CA PRO A 72 8.61 23.07 -5.66
C PRO A 72 8.48 24.58 -5.78
N SER A 73 7.27 25.12 -5.66
CA SER A 73 7.09 26.56 -5.71
C SER A 73 7.38 27.19 -4.34
N THR A 74 7.91 28.42 -4.32
CA THR A 74 8.07 29.19 -3.07
C THR A 74 6.75 29.78 -2.56
N SER A 75 5.61 29.44 -3.16
CA SER A 75 4.30 30.00 -2.80
C SER A 75 3.85 29.56 -1.40
N SER A 76 4.31 28.39 -0.96
CA SER A 76 4.07 27.82 0.36
C SER A 76 5.35 27.27 0.95
N ALA A 77 5.65 27.61 2.20
CA ALA A 77 6.78 27.03 2.92
C ALA A 77 6.60 25.53 3.23
N ALA A 78 5.40 24.97 2.98
CA ALA A 78 5.12 23.56 3.13
C ALA A 78 5.61 22.70 1.96
N ASN A 79 5.96 23.32 0.81
CA ASN A 79 6.35 22.66 -0.45
C ASN A 79 7.74 21.99 -0.41
N HIS A 80 8.11 21.47 0.75
CA HIS A 80 9.37 20.78 1.00
C HIS A 80 9.19 19.27 1.13
N HIS A 81 7.94 18.79 1.18
CA HIS A 81 7.59 17.44 1.59
C HIS A 81 8.06 16.38 0.59
N GLY A 82 7.83 16.59 -0.71
CA GLY A 82 8.27 15.70 -1.78
C GLY A 82 9.79 15.59 -1.87
N THR A 83 10.50 16.68 -1.61
CA THR A 83 11.98 16.69 -1.56
C THR A 83 12.50 15.87 -0.39
N ARG A 84 11.84 15.91 0.78
CA ARG A 84 12.19 15.06 1.94
C ARG A 84 11.95 13.59 1.65
N CYS A 85 10.80 13.25 1.08
CA CYS A 85 10.45 11.89 0.70
C CYS A 85 11.44 11.30 -0.32
N ALA A 86 11.87 12.10 -1.30
CA ALA A 86 12.81 11.65 -2.32
C ALA A 86 14.20 11.29 -1.75
N GLY A 87 14.68 12.04 -0.75
CA GLY A 87 15.94 11.74 -0.08
C GLY A 87 15.94 10.41 0.67
N GLU A 88 14.82 10.07 1.31
CA GLU A 88 14.67 8.78 2.00
C GLU A 88 14.81 7.60 1.03
N VAL A 89 14.39 7.79 -0.21
CA VAL A 89 14.49 6.79 -1.27
C VAL A 89 15.91 6.73 -1.83
N ALA A 90 16.41 7.84 -2.37
CA ALA A 90 17.57 7.82 -3.27
C ALA A 90 18.58 8.96 -3.05
N ALA A 91 18.67 9.52 -1.84
CA ALA A 91 19.78 10.43 -1.53
C ALA A 91 21.14 9.75 -1.79
N LYS A 92 22.01 10.47 -2.49
CA LYS A 92 23.30 9.99 -2.99
C LYS A 92 24.21 9.51 -1.86
N ALA A 93 24.93 8.41 -2.12
CA ALA A 93 25.96 7.92 -1.21
C ALA A 93 27.30 8.64 -1.37
N ASN A 94 28.03 8.77 -0.26
CA ASN A 94 29.47 9.12 -0.22
C ASN A 94 29.84 10.46 -0.89
N ASN A 95 28.93 11.45 -0.89
CA ASN A 95 29.19 12.80 -1.39
C ASN A 95 29.42 13.84 -0.26
N PHE A 96 29.44 13.40 1.00
CA PHE A 96 29.61 14.24 2.20
C PHE A 96 28.55 15.35 2.36
N TYR A 97 27.33 15.09 1.88
CA TYR A 97 26.16 15.98 2.03
C TYR A 97 24.98 15.21 2.65
N CYS A 98 24.15 15.89 3.43
CA CYS A 98 23.05 15.36 4.27
C CYS A 98 23.20 13.93 4.84
N GLY A 99 22.82 12.91 4.05
CA GLY A 99 22.61 11.54 4.51
C GLY A 99 22.71 10.52 3.37
N LEU A 100 21.84 9.50 3.39
CA LEU A 100 21.84 8.41 2.42
C LEU A 100 20.43 7.83 2.28
N GLY A 101 19.98 7.62 1.04
CA GLY A 101 18.70 6.96 0.76
C GLY A 101 18.75 5.46 0.96
N VAL A 102 17.59 4.82 1.14
CA VAL A 102 17.49 3.35 1.25
C VAL A 102 18.00 2.65 -0.02
N ALA A 103 17.72 3.22 -1.18
CA ALA A 103 18.10 2.74 -2.51
C ALA A 103 18.88 3.82 -3.28
N PRO A 104 20.15 4.09 -2.91
CA PRO A 104 20.92 5.22 -3.44
C PRO A 104 21.33 5.06 -4.92
N GLY A 105 21.17 3.87 -5.50
CA GLY A 105 21.32 3.60 -6.93
C GLY A 105 20.01 3.64 -7.73
N ALA A 106 18.87 3.80 -7.06
CA ALA A 106 17.59 4.02 -7.72
C ALA A 106 17.49 5.44 -8.29
N ARG A 107 16.50 5.64 -9.17
CA ARG A 107 16.13 6.97 -9.68
C ARG A 107 14.86 7.46 -8.99
N VAL A 108 14.69 8.78 -8.91
CA VAL A 108 13.47 9.41 -8.40
C VAL A 108 12.82 10.30 -9.46
N SER A 109 11.51 10.14 -9.63
CA SER A 109 10.66 11.03 -10.43
C SER A 109 9.68 11.75 -9.52
N MET A 110 9.18 12.90 -9.96
CA MET A 110 8.21 13.70 -9.22
C MET A 110 7.02 14.06 -10.10
N LEU A 111 5.82 13.76 -9.61
CA LEU A 111 4.57 14.25 -10.15
C LEU A 111 4.01 15.24 -9.14
N LYS A 112 4.24 16.53 -9.40
CA LYS A 112 3.78 17.63 -8.54
C LYS A 112 2.27 17.79 -8.74
N ILE A 113 1.53 17.44 -7.69
CA ILE A 113 0.06 17.45 -7.67
C ILE A 113 -0.50 18.16 -6.43
N LEU A 114 0.26 18.26 -5.34
CA LEU A 114 -0.23 18.75 -4.04
C LEU A 114 -0.08 20.27 -3.85
N ASP A 115 0.60 20.97 -4.76
CA ASP A 115 0.76 22.43 -4.73
C ASP A 115 -0.44 23.13 -5.40
N GLY A 116 -1.66 22.72 -5.01
CA GLY A 116 -2.90 23.19 -5.60
C GLY A 116 -4.09 22.26 -5.36
N THR A 117 -5.22 22.56 -6.00
CA THR A 117 -6.43 21.73 -5.91
C THR A 117 -6.24 20.41 -6.65
N VAL A 118 -6.37 19.30 -5.92
CA VAL A 118 -6.33 17.96 -6.52
C VAL A 118 -7.71 17.59 -7.07
N ILE A 119 -7.77 17.14 -8.33
CA ILE A 119 -8.99 16.65 -8.99
C ILE A 119 -8.81 15.23 -9.51
N ASP A 120 -9.89 14.45 -9.59
CA ASP A 120 -9.89 13.03 -9.98
C ASP A 120 -9.16 12.74 -11.31
N SER A 121 -9.32 13.61 -12.32
CA SER A 121 -8.63 13.44 -13.61
C SER A 121 -7.12 13.63 -13.50
N MET A 122 -6.65 14.52 -12.63
CA MET A 122 -5.23 14.77 -12.41
C MET A 122 -4.59 13.59 -11.70
N GLU A 123 -5.21 13.06 -10.64
CA GLU A 123 -4.75 11.83 -9.97
C GLU A 123 -4.69 10.67 -10.96
N ALA A 124 -5.71 10.50 -11.79
CA ALA A 124 -5.78 9.42 -12.76
C ALA A 124 -4.65 9.48 -13.81
N MET A 125 -4.33 10.69 -14.29
CA MET A 125 -3.19 10.91 -15.19
C MET A 125 -1.87 10.64 -14.47
N ALA A 126 -1.70 11.13 -13.24
CA ALA A 126 -0.48 10.95 -12.46
C ALA A 126 -0.17 9.46 -12.22
N TYR A 127 -1.16 8.65 -11.79
CA TYR A 127 -0.96 7.22 -11.54
C TYR A 127 -0.49 6.40 -12.75
N ASN A 128 -0.67 6.91 -13.97
CA ASN A 128 -0.24 6.24 -15.21
C ASN A 128 0.85 7.01 -15.97
N TYR A 129 1.31 8.15 -15.45
CA TYR A 129 2.35 8.92 -16.11
C TYR A 129 3.65 8.11 -16.15
N GLN A 130 4.09 7.80 -17.37
CA GLN A 130 5.29 7.02 -17.65
C GLN A 130 5.34 5.67 -16.89
N HIS A 131 4.19 4.99 -16.72
CA HIS A 131 4.07 3.74 -15.91
C HIS A 131 4.93 2.56 -16.36
N HIS A 132 5.60 2.64 -17.51
CA HIS A 132 6.60 1.66 -17.93
C HIS A 132 8.00 1.98 -17.37
N GLY A 133 8.31 3.26 -17.15
CA GLY A 133 9.57 3.73 -16.57
C GLY A 133 9.51 4.01 -15.07
N ASN A 134 8.36 4.49 -14.58
CA ASN A 134 8.06 4.67 -13.16
C ASN A 134 7.53 3.34 -12.60
N TYR A 135 8.29 2.73 -11.69
CA TYR A 135 8.00 1.36 -11.22
C TYR A 135 7.15 1.38 -9.95
N ILE A 136 7.48 2.30 -9.06
CA ILE A 136 6.87 2.45 -7.74
C ILE A 136 6.35 3.88 -7.66
N TYR A 137 5.14 4.05 -7.15
CA TYR A 137 4.46 5.32 -6.95
C TYR A 137 4.28 5.48 -5.44
N SER A 138 4.93 6.45 -4.81
CA SER A 138 4.82 6.70 -3.37
C SER A 138 3.95 7.93 -3.15
N SER A 139 2.80 7.73 -2.52
CA SER A 139 1.82 8.77 -2.18
C SER A 139 1.71 8.88 -0.66
N SER A 140 2.20 9.98 -0.12
CA SER A 140 2.15 10.28 1.32
C SER A 140 1.03 11.27 1.65
N TRP A 141 -0.11 11.13 0.94
CA TRP A 141 -1.31 11.97 1.00
C TRP A 141 -2.58 11.11 0.92
N GLY A 142 -3.72 11.70 1.26
CA GLY A 142 -5.02 11.07 1.27
C GLY A 142 -6.11 12.08 1.68
N PRO A 143 -7.30 11.61 2.08
CA PRO A 143 -8.32 12.46 2.69
C PRO A 143 -7.79 13.13 3.98
N PRO A 144 -8.46 14.18 4.49
CA PRO A 144 -8.08 14.77 5.76
C PRO A 144 -8.19 13.78 6.94
N ASP A 145 -7.10 13.63 7.69
CA ASP A 145 -6.97 12.71 8.83
C ASP A 145 -7.63 13.23 10.13
N SER A 146 -8.80 13.86 10.03
CA SER A 146 -9.47 14.53 11.17
C SER A 146 -10.46 13.65 11.94
N GLY A 147 -10.48 12.33 11.70
CA GLY A 147 -11.36 11.40 12.42
C GLY A 147 -12.83 11.51 12.04
N ASN A 148 -13.16 12.19 10.94
CA ASN A 148 -14.54 12.45 10.51
C ASN A 148 -14.75 12.46 8.99
N PHE A 149 -13.69 12.33 8.18
CA PHE A 149 -13.80 12.18 6.74
C PHE A 149 -13.95 10.72 6.33
N ILE A 150 -14.47 10.51 5.13
CA ILE A 150 -14.50 9.23 4.44
C ILE A 150 -14.46 9.55 2.95
N ASP A 151 -13.35 9.22 2.30
CA ASP A 151 -13.16 9.51 0.89
C ASP A 151 -12.01 8.64 0.35
N GLY A 152 -11.74 8.71 -0.94
CA GLY A 152 -10.64 8.00 -1.56
C GLY A 152 -10.58 8.27 -3.06
N PRO A 153 -9.98 7.38 -3.86
CA PRO A 153 -9.93 7.58 -5.30
C PRO A 153 -11.36 7.57 -5.87
N HIS A 154 -11.67 8.59 -6.67
CA HIS A 154 -12.94 8.68 -7.40
C HIS A 154 -12.90 7.78 -8.65
N VAL A 155 -13.83 7.96 -9.59
CA VAL A 155 -14.03 6.98 -10.66
C VAL A 155 -12.79 6.86 -11.55
N LEU A 156 -12.17 7.97 -11.92
CA LEU A 156 -10.98 7.97 -12.78
C LEU A 156 -9.76 7.46 -12.02
N GLY A 157 -9.56 7.90 -10.78
CA GLY A 157 -8.49 7.42 -9.90
C GLY A 157 -8.53 5.91 -9.68
N ARG A 158 -9.72 5.33 -9.43
CA ARG A 158 -9.88 3.87 -9.29
C ARG A 158 -9.54 3.12 -10.57
N GLN A 159 -10.01 3.63 -11.72
CA GLN A 159 -9.68 3.05 -13.03
C GLN A 159 -8.19 3.17 -13.34
N ALA A 160 -7.56 4.27 -12.92
CA ALA A 160 -6.14 4.54 -13.10
C ALA A 160 -5.26 3.61 -12.26
N LEU A 161 -5.58 3.39 -10.99
CA LEU A 161 -4.91 2.40 -10.15
C LEU A 161 -5.02 1.00 -10.77
N ARG A 162 -6.23 0.61 -11.20
CA ARG A 162 -6.46 -0.68 -11.89
C ARG A 162 -5.65 -0.80 -13.17
N LYS A 163 -5.59 0.27 -13.97
CA LYS A 163 -4.80 0.31 -15.21
C LYS A 163 -3.30 0.18 -14.90
N GLY A 164 -2.80 0.91 -13.89
CA GLY A 164 -1.40 0.89 -13.49
C GLY A 164 -0.95 -0.49 -13.05
N VAL A 165 -1.73 -1.18 -12.20
CA VAL A 165 -1.39 -2.55 -11.79
C VAL A 165 -1.51 -3.58 -12.91
N ARG A 166 -2.29 -3.30 -13.97
CA ARG A 166 -2.45 -4.21 -15.11
C ARG A 166 -1.36 -4.02 -16.17
N ASP A 167 -1.08 -2.77 -16.53
CA ASP A 167 -0.29 -2.41 -17.72
C ASP A 167 1.11 -1.89 -17.36
N GLY A 168 1.25 -1.33 -16.15
CA GLY A 168 2.50 -0.77 -15.63
C GLY A 168 3.65 -1.77 -15.64
N ARG A 169 4.88 -1.28 -15.72
CA ARG A 169 6.10 -2.10 -15.78
C ARG A 169 6.01 -3.23 -16.82
N HIS A 170 5.43 -2.94 -17.98
CA HIS A 170 5.28 -3.90 -19.09
C HIS A 170 4.46 -5.15 -18.71
N GLY A 171 3.41 -4.95 -17.91
CA GLY A 171 2.48 -6.00 -17.49
C GLY A 171 2.86 -6.70 -16.18
N TYR A 172 3.90 -6.27 -15.47
CA TYR A 172 4.12 -6.69 -14.08
C TYR A 172 3.28 -5.88 -13.09
N GLY A 173 2.81 -4.71 -13.50
CA GLY A 173 2.00 -3.80 -12.70
C GLY A 173 2.84 -2.80 -11.91
N SER A 174 2.42 -1.54 -11.96
CA SER A 174 2.93 -0.48 -11.08
C SER A 174 2.72 -0.86 -9.61
N ILE A 175 3.65 -0.46 -8.74
CA ILE A 175 3.49 -0.60 -7.29
C ILE A 175 3.03 0.73 -6.73
N PHE A 176 1.86 0.79 -6.11
CA PHE A 176 1.40 1.99 -5.41
C PHE A 176 1.64 1.82 -3.91
N VAL A 177 2.40 2.70 -3.29
CA VAL A 177 2.69 2.71 -1.85
C VAL A 177 2.00 3.92 -1.25
N VAL A 178 1.21 3.71 -0.20
CA VAL A 178 0.46 4.78 0.46
C VAL A 178 0.77 4.81 1.95
N ALA A 179 0.90 6.01 2.52
CA ALA A 179 0.97 6.20 3.96
C ALA A 179 -0.39 5.88 4.59
N SER A 180 -0.40 5.30 5.79
CA SER A 180 -1.66 4.93 6.45
C SER A 180 -2.38 6.09 7.16
N GLY A 181 -1.95 7.35 7.01
CA GLY A 181 -2.57 8.50 7.68
C GLY A 181 -1.98 8.85 9.05
N ASN A 182 -2.24 10.07 9.50
CA ASN A 182 -1.72 10.69 10.72
C ASN A 182 -2.83 11.10 11.72
N GLY A 183 -4.03 10.51 11.59
CA GLY A 183 -5.23 10.85 12.34
C GLY A 183 -5.37 10.19 13.71
N GLY A 184 -4.32 9.54 14.24
CA GLY A 184 -4.38 8.79 15.50
C GLY A 184 -4.83 9.63 16.70
N TYR A 185 -4.43 10.91 16.78
CA TYR A 185 -4.91 11.84 17.82
C TYR A 185 -6.41 12.15 17.73
N TYR A 186 -7.00 11.98 16.55
CA TYR A 186 -8.43 12.14 16.29
C TYR A 186 -9.17 10.81 16.31
N ALA A 187 -8.52 9.73 16.77
CA ALA A 187 -9.03 8.36 16.72
C ALA A 187 -9.54 7.98 15.31
N ASP A 188 -8.84 8.43 14.28
CA ASP A 188 -9.12 8.03 12.91
C ASP A 188 -8.66 6.60 12.65
N ASN A 189 -9.11 6.05 11.52
CA ASN A 189 -8.83 4.68 11.13
C ASN A 189 -8.68 4.60 9.62
N CYS A 190 -7.54 4.10 9.15
CA CYS A 190 -7.20 4.06 7.72
C CYS A 190 -8.14 3.22 6.86
N ASN A 191 -9.06 2.45 7.44
CA ASN A 191 -10.12 1.79 6.68
C ASN A 191 -11.22 2.75 6.20
N PHE A 192 -11.21 4.04 6.62
CA PHE A 192 -12.04 5.13 6.09
C PHE A 192 -11.34 5.92 4.97
N ASP A 193 -10.11 5.56 4.63
CA ASP A 193 -9.37 6.06 3.47
C ASP A 193 -9.43 5.04 2.32
N GLY A 194 -9.99 5.46 1.18
CA GLY A 194 -10.11 4.65 -0.02
C GLY A 194 -8.79 4.35 -0.73
N TYR A 195 -7.74 5.15 -0.50
CA TYR A 195 -6.39 4.86 -1.00
C TYR A 195 -5.79 3.70 -0.20
N ALA A 196 -5.89 3.73 1.13
CA ALA A 196 -5.43 2.68 2.02
C ALA A 196 -6.22 1.36 1.90
N THR A 197 -7.52 1.41 1.59
CA THR A 197 -8.37 0.21 1.41
C THR A 197 -8.35 -0.38 0.00
N SER A 198 -7.70 0.29 -0.95
CA SER A 198 -7.51 -0.23 -2.30
C SER A 198 -6.65 -1.49 -2.28
N GLU A 199 -7.09 -2.55 -2.97
CA GLU A 199 -6.27 -3.76 -3.11
C GLU A 199 -4.99 -3.52 -3.93
N PHE A 200 -4.98 -2.45 -4.73
CA PHE A 200 -3.91 -2.09 -5.63
C PHE A 200 -2.78 -1.30 -4.95
N THR A 201 -2.97 -0.90 -3.70
CA THR A 201 -1.99 -0.14 -2.93
C THR A 201 -1.32 -1.01 -1.87
N VAL A 202 -0.15 -0.57 -1.43
CA VAL A 202 0.62 -1.11 -0.32
C VAL A 202 0.56 -0.06 0.79
N THR A 203 -0.34 -0.27 1.75
CA THR A 203 -0.55 0.63 2.89
C THR A 203 0.50 0.42 3.98
N ILE A 204 1.24 1.48 4.32
CA ILE A 204 2.37 1.47 5.24
C ILE A 204 2.10 2.40 6.44
N GLY A 205 2.15 1.82 7.64
CA GLY A 205 2.12 2.58 8.90
C GLY A 205 3.51 2.93 9.43
N ALA A 206 3.54 3.60 10.57
CA ALA A 206 4.76 4.05 11.22
C ALA A 206 5.01 3.35 12.57
N VAL A 207 6.29 3.18 12.91
CA VAL A 207 6.75 2.88 14.27
C VAL A 207 7.86 3.84 14.67
N THR A 208 8.02 4.09 15.96
CA THR A 208 9.22 4.77 16.47
C THR A 208 10.45 3.88 16.32
N GLN A 209 11.63 4.43 16.58
CA GLN A 209 12.86 3.63 16.71
C GLN A 209 12.77 2.49 17.75
N GLN A 210 11.84 2.51 18.71
CA GLN A 210 11.61 1.40 19.64
C GLN A 210 10.62 0.35 19.09
N GLY A 211 10.14 0.51 17.85
CA GLY A 211 9.19 -0.39 17.21
C GLY A 211 7.76 -0.23 17.73
N VAL A 212 7.47 0.83 18.49
CA VAL A 212 6.15 1.14 19.05
C VAL A 212 5.38 2.06 18.10
N MET A 213 4.08 1.85 17.96
CA MET A 213 3.20 2.74 17.19
C MET A 213 3.19 4.17 17.80
N PRO A 214 3.54 5.22 17.03
CA PRO A 214 3.47 6.60 17.50
C PRO A 214 2.00 7.07 17.57
N PRO A 215 1.65 8.03 18.46
CA PRO A 215 0.26 8.42 18.68
C PRO A 215 -0.46 9.05 17.49
N TYR A 216 0.28 9.59 16.51
CA TYR A 216 -0.31 10.11 15.28
C TYR A 216 -0.73 9.00 14.31
N ALA A 217 -0.10 7.82 14.36
CA ALA A 217 -0.35 6.79 13.36
C ALA A 217 -1.79 6.25 13.51
N GLU A 218 -2.37 5.82 12.40
CA GLU A 218 -3.67 5.16 12.38
C GLU A 218 -3.55 3.64 12.39
N GLU A 219 -4.54 2.97 12.95
CA GLU A 219 -4.66 1.51 12.92
C GLU A 219 -5.77 1.07 11.96
N CYS A 220 -5.58 -0.02 11.21
CA CYS A 220 -6.62 -0.60 10.36
C CYS A 220 -6.33 -2.05 9.94
N ALA A 221 -7.32 -2.70 9.36
CA ALA A 221 -7.24 -4.10 8.94
C ALA A 221 -6.59 -4.31 7.56
N CYS A 222 -6.34 -3.24 6.80
CA CYS A 222 -5.77 -3.26 5.44
C CYS A 222 -4.28 -2.90 5.38
N MET A 223 -3.61 -2.69 6.51
CA MET A 223 -2.20 -2.30 6.58
C MET A 223 -1.26 -3.48 6.30
N HIS A 224 -0.37 -3.36 5.30
CA HIS A 224 0.58 -4.42 4.94
C HIS A 224 1.71 -4.56 5.96
N GLY A 225 2.21 -3.45 6.46
CA GLY A 225 3.27 -3.44 7.46
C GLY A 225 3.61 -2.03 7.90
N VAL A 226 4.68 -1.92 8.67
CA VAL A 226 5.19 -0.64 9.21
C VAL A 226 6.66 -0.47 8.91
N THR A 227 7.14 0.78 8.98
CA THR A 227 8.57 1.08 9.04
C THR A 227 8.82 2.22 10.02
N VAL A 228 10.09 2.47 10.34
CA VAL A 228 10.48 3.53 11.27
C VAL A 228 10.08 4.91 10.74
N SER A 229 9.66 5.79 11.65
CA SER A 229 9.40 7.20 11.41
C SER A 229 9.61 7.99 12.72
N SER A 230 9.14 9.24 12.78
CA SER A 230 9.25 10.10 13.95
C SER A 230 8.46 9.58 15.16
N GLY A 231 8.96 9.92 16.34
CA GLY A 231 8.40 9.57 17.64
C GLY A 231 9.46 9.01 18.59
N GLY A 232 9.16 8.97 19.89
CA GLY A 232 10.14 8.51 20.90
C GLY A 232 11.42 9.38 20.95
N GLY A 233 11.30 10.67 20.63
CA GLY A 233 12.41 11.64 20.64
C GLY A 233 13.35 11.59 19.43
N ARG A 234 12.99 10.85 18.36
CA ARG A 234 13.73 10.85 17.08
C ARG A 234 12.82 11.14 15.90
N TRP A 235 13.46 11.49 14.79
CA TRP A 235 12.87 11.87 13.51
C TRP A 235 13.68 11.25 12.37
N ILE A 236 13.14 11.29 11.15
CA ILE A 236 13.86 10.90 9.96
C ILE A 236 14.83 12.00 9.52
N VAL A 237 16.04 11.59 9.19
CA VAL A 237 17.07 12.42 8.57
C VAL A 237 17.03 12.20 7.07
N THR A 238 16.89 13.27 6.29
CA THR A 238 16.77 13.22 4.83
C THR A 238 17.15 14.57 4.20
N THR A 239 17.09 14.65 2.87
CA THR A 239 17.20 15.91 2.14
C THR A 239 16.05 16.86 2.48
N ASP A 240 16.25 18.13 2.24
CA ASP A 240 15.22 19.16 2.29
C ASP A 240 15.33 20.02 1.04
N TRP A 241 14.32 20.83 0.74
CA TRP A 241 14.46 21.82 -0.32
C TRP A 241 15.48 22.91 0.09
N ARG A 242 16.15 23.52 -0.89
CA ARG A 242 17.10 24.62 -0.67
C ARG A 242 16.49 26.00 -0.87
N GLN A 243 15.22 26.05 -1.23
CA GLN A 243 14.49 27.29 -1.37
C GLN A 243 14.36 28.00 -0.01
N LEU A 244 14.10 29.31 -0.04
CA LEU A 244 13.94 30.14 1.16
C LEU A 244 15.12 30.08 2.15
N GLY A 245 16.33 29.80 1.66
CA GLY A 245 17.56 29.76 2.47
C GLY A 245 17.82 28.43 3.20
N GLY A 246 17.12 27.36 2.84
CA GLY A 246 17.34 26.02 3.39
C GLY A 246 18.74 25.46 3.08
N THR A 247 19.28 24.66 4.00
CA THR A 247 20.58 23.99 3.83
C THR A 247 20.53 22.84 2.83
N GLY A 248 19.31 22.38 2.49
CA GLY A 248 19.04 21.19 1.70
C GLY A 248 19.01 19.89 2.48
N CYS A 249 19.07 19.94 3.83
CA CYS A 249 19.00 18.78 4.72
C CYS A 249 18.05 19.04 5.89
N THR A 250 17.41 17.99 6.39
CA THR A 250 16.60 18.04 7.62
C THR A 250 16.86 16.83 8.51
N SER A 251 16.68 17.03 9.82
CA SER A 251 16.67 15.99 10.84
C SER A 251 15.35 15.95 11.60
N SER A 252 14.28 16.48 11.02
CA SER A 252 12.96 16.64 11.64
C SER A 252 11.79 16.15 10.78
N HIS A 253 12.05 15.30 9.79
CA HIS A 253 10.97 14.68 9.00
C HIS A 253 10.28 13.54 9.77
N GLY A 254 9.03 13.23 9.44
CA GLY A 254 8.22 12.32 10.23
C GLY A 254 6.79 12.14 9.73
N GLY A 255 5.96 11.52 10.58
CA GLY A 255 4.61 11.09 10.19
C GLY A 255 4.64 9.76 9.44
N THR A 256 3.48 9.17 9.16
CA THR A 256 3.39 8.02 8.24
C THR A 256 3.87 8.38 6.84
N SER A 257 3.88 9.68 6.52
CA SER A 257 4.43 10.24 5.29
C SER A 257 5.93 9.99 5.08
N ALA A 258 6.73 9.83 6.14
CA ALA A 258 8.13 9.41 6.05
C ALA A 258 8.28 7.86 6.07
N ALA A 259 7.24 7.15 6.52
CA ALA A 259 7.26 5.69 6.51
C ALA A 259 7.07 5.13 5.08
N ALA A 260 6.16 5.70 4.28
CA ALA A 260 5.89 5.24 2.92
C ALA A 260 7.12 5.32 1.98
N PRO A 261 7.91 6.41 1.94
CA PRO A 261 9.13 6.51 1.12
C PRO A 261 10.21 5.50 1.50
N LEU A 262 10.43 5.25 2.80
CA LEU A 262 11.35 4.19 3.24
C LEU A 262 10.92 2.82 2.73
N ALA A 263 9.61 2.50 2.79
CA ALA A 263 9.07 1.28 2.21
C ALA A 263 9.23 1.23 0.68
N ALA A 264 8.99 2.34 -0.01
CA ALA A 264 9.22 2.46 -1.46
C ALA A 264 10.69 2.19 -1.83
N GLY A 265 11.65 2.73 -1.06
CA GLY A 265 13.07 2.43 -1.23
C GLY A 265 13.41 0.95 -1.01
N MET A 266 12.84 0.31 0.02
CA MET A 266 13.03 -1.13 0.23
C MET A 266 12.44 -1.97 -0.91
N ILE A 267 11.28 -1.58 -1.44
CA ILE A 267 10.68 -2.22 -2.62
C ILE A 267 11.55 -1.97 -3.86
N ALA A 268 12.21 -0.82 -3.99
CA ALA A 268 13.14 -0.55 -5.09
C ALA A 268 14.35 -1.51 -5.06
N LEU A 269 14.95 -1.74 -3.89
CA LEU A 269 16.00 -2.76 -3.72
C LEU A 269 15.49 -4.17 -4.10
N MET A 270 14.26 -4.49 -3.71
CA MET A 270 13.63 -5.77 -4.02
C MET A 270 13.40 -5.95 -5.53
N LEU A 271 12.93 -4.91 -6.22
CA LEU A 271 12.71 -4.92 -7.67
C LEU A 271 14.02 -4.86 -8.46
N SER A 272 15.07 -4.23 -7.94
CA SER A 272 16.40 -4.26 -8.56
C SER A 272 16.97 -5.68 -8.54
N ALA A 273 16.79 -6.41 -7.42
CA ALA A 273 17.15 -7.82 -7.33
C ALA A 273 16.31 -8.72 -8.24
N ARG A 274 15.03 -8.37 -8.48
CA ARG A 274 14.14 -9.12 -9.36
C ARG A 274 13.09 -8.24 -10.06
N PRO A 275 13.39 -7.72 -11.27
CA PRO A 275 12.53 -6.75 -11.95
C PRO A 275 11.16 -7.26 -12.42
N CYS A 276 10.96 -8.58 -12.47
CA CYS A 276 9.73 -9.24 -12.92
C CYS A 276 8.75 -9.62 -11.80
N LEU A 277 8.97 -9.18 -10.57
CA LEU A 277 7.96 -9.34 -9.52
C LEU A 277 6.72 -8.53 -9.88
N SER A 278 5.56 -9.20 -9.95
CA SER A 278 4.29 -8.51 -10.12
C SER A 278 3.91 -7.69 -8.89
N TRP A 279 2.95 -6.78 -9.01
CA TRP A 279 2.44 -6.03 -7.86
C TRP A 279 1.91 -6.91 -6.72
N ARG A 280 1.31 -8.06 -7.07
CA ARG A 280 0.88 -9.07 -6.07
C ARG A 280 2.04 -9.83 -5.47
N ASP A 281 3.06 -10.16 -6.27
CA ASP A 281 4.27 -10.80 -5.75
C ASP A 281 4.96 -9.93 -4.70
N VAL A 282 5.01 -8.61 -4.94
CA VAL A 282 5.49 -7.62 -3.97
C VAL A 282 4.70 -7.72 -2.66
N GLN A 283 3.37 -7.63 -2.70
CA GLN A 283 2.52 -7.73 -1.51
C GLN A 283 2.75 -9.06 -0.74
N HIS A 284 2.77 -10.20 -1.44
CA HIS A 284 3.05 -11.50 -0.81
C HIS A 284 4.42 -11.55 -0.11
N ILE A 285 5.46 -10.98 -0.73
CA ILE A 285 6.79 -10.94 -0.10
C ILE A 285 6.75 -10.08 1.16
N LEU A 286 6.10 -8.91 1.14
CA LEU A 286 5.96 -8.06 2.33
C LEU A 286 5.29 -8.84 3.47
N VAL A 287 4.15 -9.47 3.19
CA VAL A 287 3.36 -10.28 4.14
C VAL A 287 4.21 -11.41 4.77
N LEU A 288 5.00 -12.11 3.97
CA LEU A 288 5.75 -13.28 4.43
C LEU A 288 7.10 -12.95 5.08
N THR A 289 7.61 -11.74 4.89
CA THR A 289 8.95 -11.33 5.36
C THR A 289 8.92 -10.37 6.53
N ALA A 290 7.81 -9.69 6.79
CA ALA A 290 7.65 -8.76 7.90
C ALA A 290 8.03 -9.37 9.27
N GLU A 291 8.61 -8.53 10.15
CA GLU A 291 9.04 -8.91 11.48
C GLU A 291 8.13 -8.29 12.54
N LYS A 292 7.64 -9.11 13.49
CA LYS A 292 6.87 -8.59 14.61
C LYS A 292 7.72 -7.65 15.47
N VAL A 293 7.27 -6.42 15.60
CA VAL A 293 7.75 -5.41 16.56
C VAL A 293 6.74 -5.24 17.68
N ASP A 294 7.12 -4.58 18.77
CA ASP A 294 6.20 -4.30 19.89
C ASP A 294 5.36 -5.52 20.32
N LYS A 295 6.04 -6.65 20.59
CA LYS A 295 5.36 -7.95 20.76
C LYS A 295 4.45 -8.01 21.99
N GLN A 296 4.61 -7.10 22.95
CA GLN A 296 3.85 -7.09 24.20
C GLN A 296 2.51 -6.38 24.06
N ILE A 297 2.46 -5.20 23.41
CA ILE A 297 1.24 -4.37 23.29
C ILE A 297 0.81 -4.13 21.83
N GLY A 298 1.52 -4.73 20.87
CA GLY A 298 1.21 -4.64 19.45
C GLY A 298 0.02 -5.51 19.02
N HIS A 299 -0.63 -6.27 19.91
CA HIS A 299 -1.89 -6.99 19.65
C HIS A 299 -1.88 -7.90 18.40
N TYR A 300 -0.76 -8.60 18.15
CA TYR A 300 -0.69 -9.54 17.03
C TYR A 300 -1.57 -10.77 17.29
N THR A 301 -2.47 -11.06 16.38
CA THR A 301 -3.26 -12.29 16.38
C THR A 301 -2.81 -13.20 15.24
N ARG A 302 -2.80 -14.51 15.49
CA ARG A 302 -2.49 -15.49 14.47
C ARG A 302 -3.75 -15.84 13.67
N ASN A 303 -3.64 -15.81 12.36
CA ASN A 303 -4.72 -16.14 11.43
C ASN A 303 -4.74 -17.66 11.11
N GLY A 304 -5.73 -18.13 10.34
CA GLY A 304 -5.91 -19.53 9.98
C GLY A 304 -4.78 -20.12 9.12
N ALA A 305 -4.05 -19.29 8.37
CA ALA A 305 -2.86 -19.67 7.60
C ALA A 305 -1.58 -19.71 8.45
N GLY A 306 -1.68 -19.31 9.72
CA GLY A 306 -0.59 -19.26 10.66
C GLY A 306 0.30 -18.01 10.56
N LEU A 307 -0.14 -17.00 9.81
CA LEU A 307 0.48 -15.67 9.74
C LEU A 307 -0.03 -14.80 10.90
N PHE A 308 0.72 -13.76 11.25
CA PHE A 308 0.33 -12.86 12.34
C PHE A 308 0.11 -11.47 11.81
N HIS A 309 -0.94 -10.82 12.30
CA HIS A 309 -1.27 -9.45 11.93
C HIS A 309 -1.76 -8.66 13.15
N SER A 310 -1.43 -7.37 13.17
CA SER A 310 -1.89 -6.37 14.13
C SER A 310 -2.59 -5.23 13.37
N HIS A 311 -3.69 -4.69 13.88
CA HIS A 311 -4.27 -3.47 13.30
C HIS A 311 -3.33 -2.27 13.41
N LYS A 312 -2.42 -2.28 14.39
CA LYS A 312 -1.42 -1.23 14.65
C LYS A 312 -0.16 -1.35 13.79
N HIS A 313 0.20 -2.57 13.40
CA HIS A 313 1.51 -2.87 12.81
C HIS A 313 1.45 -3.65 11.48
N GLY A 314 0.26 -3.90 10.93
CA GLY A 314 0.09 -4.80 9.78
C GLY A 314 0.63 -6.21 10.08
N PHE A 315 1.34 -6.80 9.12
CA PHE A 315 2.08 -8.06 9.34
C PHE A 315 3.37 -7.89 10.16
N GLY A 316 3.80 -6.65 10.39
CA GLY A 316 4.99 -6.29 11.15
C GLY A 316 5.86 -5.27 10.43
N MET A 317 7.05 -5.03 10.97
CA MET A 317 8.03 -4.13 10.40
C MET A 317 8.69 -4.72 9.15
N LEU A 318 8.77 -3.92 8.10
CA LEU A 318 9.45 -4.27 6.86
C LEU A 318 10.96 -4.20 7.03
N THR A 319 11.68 -5.10 6.36
CA THR A 319 13.15 -5.13 6.39
C THR A 319 13.71 -5.45 5.01
N ALA A 320 14.63 -4.63 4.52
CA ALA A 320 15.19 -4.70 3.19
C ALA A 320 15.83 -6.07 2.92
N TRP A 321 16.68 -6.55 3.84
CA TRP A 321 17.34 -7.85 3.71
C TRP A 321 16.34 -9.00 3.47
N ARG A 322 15.31 -9.12 4.31
CA ARG A 322 14.37 -10.25 4.23
C ARG A 322 13.55 -10.20 2.93
N MET A 323 13.14 -9.00 2.53
CA MET A 323 12.43 -8.77 1.28
C MET A 323 13.27 -9.17 0.05
N VAL A 324 14.53 -8.68 -0.02
CA VAL A 324 15.45 -8.95 -1.13
C VAL A 324 15.81 -10.43 -1.21
N GLN A 325 16.12 -11.09 -0.10
CA GLN A 325 16.47 -12.52 -0.12
C GLN A 325 15.27 -13.39 -0.52
N ALA A 326 14.05 -13.05 -0.10
CA ALA A 326 12.84 -13.75 -0.55
C ALA A 326 12.61 -13.56 -2.07
N ALA A 327 12.78 -12.33 -2.57
CA ALA A 327 12.61 -11.99 -3.99
C ALA A 327 13.48 -12.83 -4.93
N LYS A 328 14.76 -13.03 -4.60
CA LYS A 328 15.71 -13.82 -5.41
C LYS A 328 15.23 -15.24 -5.72
N THR A 329 14.41 -15.83 -4.83
CA THR A 329 13.87 -17.20 -4.98
C THR A 329 12.37 -17.26 -5.25
N TRP A 330 11.72 -16.10 -5.36
CA TRP A 330 10.27 -16.04 -5.47
C TRP A 330 9.77 -16.77 -6.72
N LYS A 331 8.55 -17.30 -6.66
CA LYS A 331 7.87 -17.82 -7.86
C LYS A 331 6.58 -17.03 -7.99
N SER A 332 6.30 -16.46 -9.16
CA SER A 332 5.13 -15.61 -9.27
C SER A 332 3.85 -16.36 -8.92
N VAL A 333 2.93 -15.66 -8.26
CA VAL A 333 1.61 -16.20 -7.93
C VAL A 333 0.74 -16.31 -9.20
N PRO A 334 -0.19 -17.28 -9.27
CA PRO A 334 -1.19 -17.35 -10.34
C PRO A 334 -2.04 -16.07 -10.41
N PRO A 335 -2.77 -15.82 -11.52
CA PRO A 335 -3.68 -14.68 -11.64
C PRO A 335 -4.67 -14.58 -10.46
N ALA A 336 -5.11 -13.37 -10.15
CA ALA A 336 -6.15 -13.16 -9.14
C ALA A 336 -7.53 -13.59 -9.67
N GLU A 337 -8.31 -14.18 -8.78
CA GLU A 337 -9.71 -14.54 -8.96
C GLU A 337 -10.58 -13.73 -8.00
N TYR A 338 -11.80 -13.40 -8.43
CA TYR A 338 -12.73 -12.57 -7.66
C TYR A 338 -14.03 -13.33 -7.46
N THR A 339 -14.38 -13.55 -6.20
CA THR A 339 -15.72 -14.06 -5.82
C THR A 339 -16.49 -12.93 -5.15
N LYS A 340 -17.72 -12.68 -5.60
CA LYS A 340 -18.61 -11.69 -5.00
C LYS A 340 -19.86 -12.37 -4.50
N SER A 341 -20.27 -12.05 -3.28
CA SER A 341 -21.62 -12.37 -2.84
C SER A 341 -22.63 -11.55 -3.65
N GLU A 342 -23.85 -12.05 -3.75
CA GLU A 342 -24.99 -11.19 -4.08
C GLU A 342 -25.12 -10.07 -3.04
N SER A 343 -25.90 -9.03 -3.35
CA SER A 343 -26.23 -8.02 -2.34
C SER A 343 -27.07 -8.71 -1.26
N LEU A 344 -26.48 -8.93 -0.09
CA LEU A 344 -27.14 -9.62 1.00
C LEU A 344 -28.10 -8.64 1.66
N LEU A 345 -29.37 -8.76 1.27
CA LEU A 345 -30.46 -7.90 1.67
C LEU A 345 -31.06 -8.38 2.99
N GLU A 346 -30.88 -7.58 4.02
CA GLU A 346 -31.79 -7.56 5.14
C GLU A 346 -32.00 -6.09 5.48
N PHE A 347 -33.23 -5.59 5.46
CA PHE A 347 -33.59 -4.36 6.16
C PHE A 347 -33.52 -4.64 7.68
N SER A 348 -32.31 -4.95 8.14
CA SER A 348 -32.02 -5.38 9.48
C SER A 348 -31.95 -4.15 10.35
N LYS A 349 -32.92 -4.05 11.27
CA LYS A 349 -32.92 -3.02 12.30
C LYS A 349 -31.60 -3.12 13.06
N LEU A 350 -30.98 -1.97 13.32
CA LEU A 350 -29.79 -1.86 14.13
C LEU A 350 -30.17 -1.12 15.43
N PRO A 351 -30.55 -1.85 16.49
CA PRO A 351 -31.02 -1.23 17.72
C PRO A 351 -29.90 -0.47 18.43
N PRO A 352 -30.23 0.51 19.30
CA PRO A 352 -29.27 1.17 20.17
C PRO A 352 -28.53 0.18 21.07
N ASN A 353 -27.22 0.40 21.28
CA ASN A 353 -26.38 -0.38 22.19
C ASN A 353 -26.41 -1.89 21.95
N GLN A 354 -26.58 -2.32 20.68
CA GLN A 354 -26.67 -3.72 20.30
C GLN A 354 -25.78 -4.05 19.10
N THR A 355 -25.43 -5.33 18.98
CA THR A 355 -24.72 -5.89 17.83
C THR A 355 -25.66 -6.76 17.01
N VAL A 356 -25.71 -6.50 15.71
CA VAL A 356 -26.39 -7.34 14.71
C VAL A 356 -25.34 -8.19 14.01
N TYR A 357 -25.64 -9.48 13.85
CA TYR A 357 -24.77 -10.44 13.15
C TYR A 357 -25.42 -10.84 11.83
N LEU A 358 -24.64 -10.80 10.76
CA LEU A 358 -25.02 -11.16 9.40
C LEU A 358 -24.06 -12.24 8.90
N TYR A 359 -24.57 -13.17 8.11
CA TYR A 359 -23.83 -14.37 7.71
C TYR A 359 -23.80 -14.54 6.19
N TYR A 360 -22.70 -15.08 5.67
CA TYR A 360 -22.57 -15.48 4.28
C TYR A 360 -21.79 -16.79 4.18
N ASP A 361 -22.42 -17.83 3.62
CA ASP A 361 -21.77 -19.12 3.44
C ASP A 361 -21.17 -19.24 2.04
N ASN A 362 -19.84 -19.33 1.96
CA ASN A 362 -19.09 -19.55 0.73
C ASN A 362 -18.68 -21.02 0.53
N SER A 363 -19.30 -21.97 1.24
CA SER A 363 -18.99 -23.40 1.14
C SER A 363 -19.28 -23.98 -0.25
N ALA A 364 -20.29 -23.48 -0.96
CA ALA A 364 -20.64 -23.94 -2.30
C ALA A 364 -19.54 -23.69 -3.36
N SER A 365 -18.64 -22.73 -3.09
CA SER A 365 -17.49 -22.43 -3.96
C SER A 365 -16.32 -23.40 -3.75
N ALA A 366 -16.38 -24.27 -2.73
CA ALA A 366 -15.34 -25.23 -2.44
C ALA A 366 -15.37 -26.38 -3.47
N SER A 367 -14.25 -26.59 -4.18
CA SER A 367 -14.02 -27.81 -4.94
C SER A 367 -12.57 -28.26 -4.80
N ASP A 368 -12.36 -29.59 -4.69
CA ASP A 368 -11.01 -30.17 -4.65
C ASP A 368 -10.18 -29.86 -5.91
N SER A 369 -10.86 -29.52 -7.01
CA SER A 369 -10.27 -29.13 -8.29
C SER A 369 -9.81 -27.67 -8.37
N SER A 370 -10.26 -26.80 -7.46
CA SER A 370 -9.96 -25.35 -7.49
C SER A 370 -9.50 -24.83 -6.13
N PRO A 371 -8.39 -25.33 -5.56
CA PRO A 371 -7.94 -24.89 -4.25
C PRO A 371 -7.44 -23.45 -4.31
N ALA A 372 -7.88 -22.63 -3.37
CA ALA A 372 -7.57 -21.21 -3.34
C ALA A 372 -7.16 -20.72 -1.94
N ILE A 373 -6.31 -19.70 -1.91
CA ILE A 373 -6.04 -18.91 -0.71
C ILE A 373 -6.49 -17.46 -0.91
N LEU A 374 -6.83 -16.80 0.18
CA LEU A 374 -7.17 -15.38 0.22
C LEU A 374 -5.94 -14.48 0.10
N GLU A 375 -6.12 -13.35 -0.58
CA GLU A 375 -5.21 -12.20 -0.58
C GLU A 375 -5.92 -11.01 0.08
N HIS A 376 -6.94 -10.47 -0.58
CA HIS A 376 -7.72 -9.33 -0.09
C HIS A 376 -9.17 -9.72 0.17
N VAL A 377 -9.78 -9.12 1.18
CA VAL A 377 -11.22 -9.23 1.46
C VAL A 377 -11.81 -7.84 1.57
N LYS A 378 -12.88 -7.58 0.82
CA LYS A 378 -13.59 -6.30 0.83
C LYS A 378 -15.03 -6.50 1.32
N VAL A 379 -15.49 -5.57 2.15
CA VAL A 379 -16.84 -5.57 2.71
C VAL A 379 -17.48 -4.22 2.41
N TYR A 380 -18.39 -4.22 1.44
CA TYR A 380 -19.29 -3.09 1.24
C TYR A 380 -20.42 -3.16 2.25
N VAL A 381 -20.74 -2.03 2.87
CA VAL A 381 -21.91 -1.86 3.73
C VAL A 381 -22.69 -0.63 3.29
N ASN A 382 -24.01 -0.69 3.44
CA ASN A 382 -24.88 0.46 3.32
C ASN A 382 -25.79 0.51 4.56
N ILE A 383 -25.53 1.46 5.44
CA ILE A 383 -26.16 1.57 6.76
C ILE A 383 -26.69 2.99 6.93
N GLN A 384 -28.00 3.15 7.11
CA GLN A 384 -28.59 4.41 7.54
C GLN A 384 -28.44 4.54 9.05
N HIS A 385 -27.77 5.59 9.51
CA HIS A 385 -27.54 5.81 10.93
C HIS A 385 -27.33 7.31 11.23
N PRO A 386 -27.96 7.86 12.29
CA PRO A 386 -27.84 9.28 12.64
C PRO A 386 -26.52 9.62 13.36
N ALA A 387 -25.69 8.63 13.68
CA ALA A 387 -24.38 8.83 14.31
C ALA A 387 -23.34 7.90 13.68
N ARG A 388 -22.78 8.26 12.52
CA ARG A 388 -21.86 7.39 11.77
C ARG A 388 -20.64 6.96 12.58
N GLY A 389 -20.03 7.88 13.34
CA GLY A 389 -18.87 7.60 14.19
C GLY A 389 -19.12 6.68 15.39
N GLN A 390 -20.35 6.21 15.60
CA GLN A 390 -20.73 5.28 16.68
C GLN A 390 -20.94 3.84 16.17
N LEU A 391 -20.56 3.55 14.93
CA LEU A 391 -20.62 2.22 14.36
C LEU A 391 -19.27 1.52 14.50
N ILE A 392 -19.27 0.32 15.05
CA ILE A 392 -18.13 -0.61 15.00
C ILE A 392 -18.51 -1.74 14.06
N ILE A 393 -17.66 -2.04 13.09
CA ILE A 393 -17.90 -3.11 12.11
C ILE A 393 -16.75 -4.09 12.20
N SER A 394 -17.07 -5.38 12.35
CA SER A 394 -16.10 -6.46 12.45
C SER A 394 -16.45 -7.61 11.52
N LEU A 395 -15.44 -8.22 10.90
CA LEU A 395 -15.60 -9.41 10.07
C LEU A 395 -14.86 -10.59 10.71
N TYR A 396 -15.46 -11.76 10.67
CA TYR A 396 -14.85 -13.03 11.05
C TYR A 396 -14.75 -13.93 9.80
N SER A 397 -13.55 -14.41 9.51
CA SER A 397 -13.35 -15.42 8.47
C SER A 397 -13.86 -16.79 8.91
N PRO A 398 -14.05 -17.74 7.97
CA PRO A 398 -14.39 -19.13 8.29
C PRO A 398 -13.35 -19.81 9.20
N SER A 399 -12.10 -19.37 9.16
CA SER A 399 -11.03 -19.87 10.04
C SER A 399 -11.04 -19.20 11.43
N GLY A 400 -11.98 -18.29 11.69
CA GLY A 400 -12.12 -17.57 12.96
C GLY A 400 -11.31 -16.28 13.07
N THR A 401 -10.66 -15.81 11.99
CA THR A 401 -9.85 -14.59 12.04
C THR A 401 -10.72 -13.36 12.15
N HIS A 402 -10.56 -12.62 13.25
CA HIS A 402 -11.27 -11.39 13.54
C HIS A 402 -10.58 -10.16 12.95
N SER A 403 -11.33 -9.37 12.18
CA SER A 403 -10.92 -8.11 11.58
C SER A 403 -11.87 -6.99 12.01
N VAL A 404 -11.40 -6.05 12.84
CA VAL A 404 -12.08 -4.77 13.08
C VAL A 404 -11.91 -3.91 11.83
N LEU A 405 -13.02 -3.65 11.12
CA LEU A 405 -13.08 -2.88 9.88
C LEU A 405 -13.34 -1.40 10.15
N ALA A 406 -14.22 -1.10 11.09
CA ALA A 406 -14.52 0.26 11.54
C ALA A 406 -14.46 0.32 13.06
N THR A 407 -13.83 1.38 13.59
CA THR A 407 -13.77 1.71 15.01
C THR A 407 -14.68 2.90 15.32
N VAL A 408 -14.94 3.13 16.61
CA VAL A 408 -15.59 4.38 17.05
C VAL A 408 -14.70 5.55 16.65
N ARG A 409 -15.28 6.53 15.97
CA ARG A 409 -14.63 7.79 15.60
C ARG A 409 -15.37 8.95 16.27
N PRO A 410 -14.92 9.40 17.45
CA PRO A 410 -15.66 10.37 18.27
C PRO A 410 -15.94 11.71 17.57
N PHE A 411 -15.08 12.11 16.64
CA PHE A 411 -15.20 13.36 15.88
C PHE A 411 -16.14 13.24 14.67
N ASP A 412 -16.48 12.02 14.24
CA ASP A 412 -17.43 11.77 13.16
C ASP A 412 -18.88 11.89 13.64
N LYS A 413 -19.42 13.12 13.52
CA LYS A 413 -20.80 13.46 13.87
C LYS A 413 -21.78 13.38 12.68
N ALA A 414 -21.37 12.79 11.56
CA ALA A 414 -22.21 12.72 10.38
C ALA A 414 -23.50 11.92 10.62
N THR A 415 -24.61 12.46 10.15
CA THR A 415 -25.95 11.85 10.21
C THR A 415 -26.34 11.16 8.88
N THR A 416 -25.45 11.19 7.89
CA THR A 416 -25.68 10.72 6.52
C THR A 416 -25.66 9.20 6.38
N GLY A 417 -25.37 8.46 7.45
CA GLY A 417 -25.14 7.02 7.39
C GLY A 417 -23.79 6.65 6.76
N LEU A 418 -23.60 5.37 6.44
CA LEU A 418 -22.36 4.80 5.98
C LEU A 418 -22.62 3.93 4.74
N SER A 419 -22.21 4.40 3.58
CA SER A 419 -22.14 3.61 2.35
C SER A 419 -20.68 3.53 1.91
N TRP A 420 -20.00 2.45 2.29
CA TRP A 420 -18.54 2.36 2.15
C TRP A 420 -18.06 0.92 1.97
N THR A 421 -16.91 0.77 1.30
CA THR A 421 -16.22 -0.51 1.16
C THR A 421 -14.99 -0.54 2.05
N PHE A 422 -15.05 -1.32 3.13
CA PHE A 422 -13.90 -1.62 3.96
C PHE A 422 -13.06 -2.74 3.36
N ALA A 423 -11.80 -2.84 3.81
CA ALA A 423 -10.90 -3.92 3.42
C ALA A 423 -10.24 -4.57 4.65
N THR A 424 -9.89 -5.85 4.49
CA THR A 424 -8.99 -6.56 5.41
C THR A 424 -8.05 -7.48 4.63
N ILE A 425 -6.79 -7.49 5.06
CA ILE A 425 -5.78 -8.45 4.61
C ILE A 425 -5.35 -9.39 5.74
N ARG A 426 -6.01 -9.32 6.91
CA ARG A 426 -5.69 -10.15 8.08
C ARG A 426 -5.90 -11.65 7.81
N CYS A 427 -6.76 -11.98 6.86
CA CYS A 427 -7.09 -13.34 6.45
C CYS A 427 -6.15 -13.89 5.35
N TRP A 428 -5.06 -13.18 5.00
CA TRP A 428 -4.15 -13.58 3.92
C TRP A 428 -3.66 -15.02 4.10
N GLY A 429 -3.74 -15.80 3.02
CA GLY A 429 -3.34 -17.21 3.00
C GLY A 429 -4.38 -18.19 3.51
N GLU A 430 -5.49 -17.74 4.10
CA GLU A 430 -6.57 -18.62 4.55
C GLU A 430 -7.39 -19.16 3.39
N THR A 431 -8.13 -20.23 3.63
CA THR A 431 -9.18 -20.68 2.71
C THR A 431 -10.35 -19.68 2.71
N PRO A 432 -10.94 -19.37 1.54
CA PRO A 432 -12.13 -18.52 1.44
C PRO A 432 -13.44 -19.26 1.80
N TYR A 433 -13.41 -20.59 1.92
CA TYR A 433 -14.60 -21.44 2.02
C TYR A 433 -15.12 -21.58 3.45
N GLY A 434 -16.45 -21.59 3.59
CA GLY A 434 -17.16 -21.66 4.86
C GLY A 434 -17.95 -20.39 5.16
N GLU A 435 -18.45 -20.32 6.40
CA GLU A 435 -19.28 -19.22 6.87
C GLU A 435 -18.46 -17.99 7.26
N TRP A 436 -18.78 -16.86 6.65
CA TRP A 436 -18.32 -15.52 7.03
C TRP A 436 -19.36 -14.86 7.91
N LYS A 437 -18.90 -14.17 8.95
CA LYS A 437 -19.78 -13.44 9.89
C LYS A 437 -19.39 -11.97 9.96
N LEU A 438 -20.32 -11.10 9.60
CA LEU A 438 -20.22 -9.65 9.77
C LEU A 438 -20.96 -9.26 11.06
N ALA A 439 -20.29 -8.52 11.95
CA ALA A 439 -20.87 -7.97 13.16
C ALA A 439 -20.91 -6.45 13.04
N VAL A 440 -22.11 -5.87 13.13
CA VAL A 440 -22.33 -4.42 13.13
C VAL A 440 -22.84 -4.03 14.52
N ASN A 441 -22.01 -3.32 15.27
CA ASN A 441 -22.32 -2.87 16.62
C ASN A 441 -22.61 -1.37 16.61
N ASN A 442 -23.76 -1.00 17.18
CA ASN A 442 -24.20 0.38 17.38
C ASN A 442 -23.96 0.79 18.83
N THR A 443 -22.98 1.66 19.07
CA THR A 443 -22.65 2.16 20.41
C THR A 443 -23.43 3.42 20.77
N SER A 444 -24.37 3.85 19.94
CA SER A 444 -25.20 5.02 20.17
C SER A 444 -26.54 4.68 20.82
N ASN A 445 -27.20 5.72 21.34
CA ASN A 445 -28.57 5.62 21.85
C ASN A 445 -29.63 5.76 20.75
N GLN A 446 -29.24 5.87 19.49
CA GLN A 446 -30.14 6.05 18.35
C GLN A 446 -30.19 4.78 17.49
N PRO A 447 -31.36 4.38 16.98
CA PRO A 447 -31.44 3.24 16.08
C PRO A 447 -30.89 3.58 14.68
N GLY A 448 -30.55 2.56 13.92
CA GLY A 448 -30.35 2.67 12.48
C GLY A 448 -30.89 1.46 11.73
N LEU A 449 -30.50 1.38 10.46
CA LEU A 449 -30.96 0.37 9.53
C LEU A 449 -29.81 -0.05 8.63
N ILE A 450 -29.43 -1.33 8.72
CA ILE A 450 -28.57 -1.94 7.72
C ILE A 450 -29.46 -2.17 6.49
N GLN A 451 -29.07 -1.65 5.34
CA GLN A 451 -29.85 -1.78 4.09
C GLN A 451 -29.35 -2.96 3.27
N ASN A 452 -28.03 -3.11 3.16
CA ASN A 452 -27.39 -4.26 2.55
C ASN A 452 -25.90 -4.29 2.92
N TRP A 453 -25.28 -5.42 2.62
CA TRP A 453 -23.83 -5.56 2.59
C TRP A 453 -23.42 -6.53 1.47
N ARG A 454 -22.14 -6.49 1.09
CA ARG A 454 -21.56 -7.39 0.09
C ARG A 454 -20.15 -7.77 0.47
N LEU A 455 -19.83 -9.05 0.32
CA LEU A 455 -18.49 -9.59 0.48
C LEU A 455 -17.84 -9.77 -0.90
N THR A 456 -16.60 -9.30 -1.05
CA THR A 456 -15.75 -9.61 -2.21
C THR A 456 -14.48 -10.26 -1.72
N LEU A 457 -14.18 -11.45 -2.24
CA LEU A 457 -13.00 -12.24 -1.93
C LEU A 457 -12.06 -12.20 -3.12
N VAL A 458 -10.82 -11.77 -2.90
CA VAL A 458 -9.74 -11.84 -3.88
C VAL A 458 -8.87 -13.02 -3.52
N THR A 459 -8.77 -13.98 -4.43
CA THR A 459 -8.09 -15.25 -4.21
C THR A 459 -7.04 -15.51 -5.27
N THR A 460 -6.16 -16.46 -4.98
CA THR A 460 -5.25 -17.04 -5.98
C THR A 460 -5.30 -18.55 -5.88
N SER A 461 -5.22 -19.23 -7.03
CA SER A 461 -5.36 -20.69 -7.16
C SER A 461 -4.08 -21.42 -6.68
N ILE A 462 -3.77 -21.25 -5.39
CA ILE A 462 -2.71 -21.93 -4.66
C ILE A 462 -3.38 -22.76 -3.56
N SER A 463 -2.97 -24.01 -3.40
CA SER A 463 -3.48 -24.84 -2.30
C SER A 463 -2.95 -24.35 -0.93
N PRO A 464 -3.73 -24.43 0.16
CA PRO A 464 -3.24 -24.11 1.50
C PRO A 464 -1.97 -24.91 1.87
N LYS A 465 -1.86 -26.15 1.40
CA LYS A 465 -0.68 -27.01 1.60
C LYS A 465 0.57 -26.45 0.90
N ASP A 466 0.45 -26.01 -0.34
CA ASP A 466 1.57 -25.43 -1.08
C ASP A 466 1.92 -24.03 -0.59
N TYR A 467 0.93 -23.25 -0.17
CA TYR A 467 1.17 -21.98 0.49
C TYR A 467 1.93 -22.17 1.80
N ALA A 468 1.56 -23.16 2.62
CA ALA A 468 2.30 -23.49 3.83
C ALA A 468 3.76 -23.92 3.56
N LYS A 469 4.03 -24.63 2.44
CA LYS A 469 5.41 -24.90 2.00
C LYS A 469 6.14 -23.61 1.63
N ARG A 470 5.48 -22.69 0.92
CA ARG A 470 6.03 -21.38 0.58
C ARG A 470 6.36 -20.56 1.83
N ILE A 471 5.48 -20.50 2.84
CA ILE A 471 5.74 -19.84 4.12
C ILE A 471 7.00 -20.42 4.78
N ARG A 472 7.12 -21.76 4.84
CA ARG A 472 8.31 -22.42 5.41
C ARG A 472 9.57 -22.07 4.63
N ARG A 473 9.50 -22.11 3.29
CA ARG A 473 10.64 -21.79 2.43
C ARG A 473 11.13 -20.36 2.64
N VAL A 474 10.23 -19.38 2.66
CA VAL A 474 10.58 -17.97 2.92
C VAL A 474 11.20 -17.85 4.31
N ARG A 475 10.60 -18.48 5.34
CA ARG A 475 11.15 -18.50 6.69
C ARG A 475 12.57 -19.06 6.74
N ASP A 476 12.84 -20.18 6.07
CA ASP A 476 14.16 -20.80 6.06
C ASP A 476 15.21 -19.92 5.38
N ILE A 477 14.83 -19.17 4.33
CA ILE A 477 15.71 -18.21 3.66
C ILE A 477 16.04 -17.03 4.58
N VAL A 478 15.01 -16.37 5.13
CA VAL A 478 15.19 -15.14 5.92
C VAL A 478 15.84 -15.40 7.28
N THR A 479 15.81 -16.64 7.76
CA THR A 479 16.52 -17.07 8.99
C THR A 479 17.92 -17.61 8.73
N GLY A 480 18.37 -17.66 7.47
CA GLY A 480 19.70 -18.17 7.10
C GLY A 480 19.84 -19.69 7.13
N LYS A 481 18.76 -20.44 7.37
CA LYS A 481 18.76 -21.92 7.31
C LYS A 481 19.02 -22.43 5.90
N VAL A 482 18.60 -21.67 4.89
CA VAL A 482 18.95 -21.92 3.49
C VAL A 482 19.47 -20.64 2.87
N ALA A 483 20.65 -20.71 2.26
CA ALA A 483 21.17 -19.59 1.49
C ALA A 483 20.25 -19.28 0.31
N ALA A 484 19.94 -17.99 0.13
CA ALA A 484 19.42 -17.50 -1.14
C ALA A 484 20.53 -17.61 -2.20
N PRO A 485 20.19 -17.83 -3.48
CA PRO A 485 21.18 -17.83 -4.55
C PRO A 485 21.81 -16.43 -4.66
N LEU A 486 23.08 -16.38 -5.07
CA LEU A 486 23.80 -15.12 -5.29
C LEU A 486 23.13 -14.25 -6.36
N GLN A 487 22.52 -14.88 -7.37
CA GLN A 487 21.78 -14.21 -8.44
C GLN A 487 20.34 -14.72 -8.49
N ALA A 488 19.40 -13.81 -8.78
CA ALA A 488 18.01 -14.17 -9.02
C ALA A 488 17.86 -14.97 -10.32
N GLN A 489 16.80 -15.77 -10.40
CA GLN A 489 16.43 -16.45 -11.64
C GLN A 489 16.08 -15.44 -12.74
N SER A 490 16.36 -15.80 -14.00
CA SER A 490 15.98 -15.00 -15.16
C SER A 490 14.48 -14.71 -15.17
N CYS A 491 14.12 -13.49 -15.55
CA CYS A 491 12.73 -13.07 -15.57
C CYS A 491 11.95 -13.73 -16.73
N PRO A 492 10.84 -14.44 -16.45
CA PRO A 492 9.94 -14.93 -17.48
C PRO A 492 9.23 -13.75 -18.16
N LYS A 493 8.54 -13.96 -19.29
CA LYS A 493 7.62 -12.94 -19.82
C LYS A 493 6.48 -12.70 -18.83
N SER A 494 5.95 -11.46 -18.78
CA SER A 494 4.77 -11.15 -17.96
C SER A 494 3.59 -12.01 -18.38
N ALA A 495 2.84 -12.48 -17.39
CA ALA A 495 1.61 -13.26 -17.56
C ALA A 495 0.39 -12.40 -17.18
N PRO A 496 -0.83 -12.74 -17.62
CA PRO A 496 -2.02 -12.05 -17.19
C PRO A 496 -2.14 -12.03 -15.65
N LEU A 497 -2.40 -10.87 -15.07
CA LEU A 497 -2.51 -10.71 -13.61
C LEU A 497 -3.91 -10.97 -13.08
N PHE A 498 -4.90 -11.00 -13.97
CA PHE A 498 -6.33 -11.19 -13.70
C PHE A 498 -6.90 -12.25 -14.65
N THR A 499 -7.91 -12.99 -14.20
CA THR A 499 -8.74 -13.82 -15.08
C THR A 499 -9.64 -12.96 -15.97
N ALA A 500 -10.04 -13.48 -17.14
CA ALA A 500 -10.79 -12.73 -18.16
C ALA A 500 -12.14 -12.18 -17.67
N ASP A 501 -12.77 -12.83 -16.67
CA ASP A 501 -14.12 -12.49 -16.17
C ASP A 501 -14.12 -11.80 -14.78
N GLY A 502 -12.95 -11.56 -14.17
CA GLY A 502 -12.83 -11.05 -12.80
C GLY A 502 -13.04 -9.54 -12.61
N SER A 503 -13.56 -8.80 -13.60
CA SER A 503 -13.65 -7.34 -13.50
C SER A 503 -14.82 -6.86 -12.66
N SER A 504 -14.55 -6.74 -11.36
CA SER A 504 -15.44 -6.26 -10.31
C SER A 504 -15.92 -4.80 -10.40
N GLU A 505 -15.53 -4.00 -11.39
CA GLU A 505 -16.04 -2.63 -11.58
C GLU A 505 -16.32 -2.26 -13.05
N GLY A 506 -16.84 -3.21 -13.82
CA GLY A 506 -17.26 -2.95 -15.19
C GLY A 506 -18.56 -3.69 -15.50
N ALA A 507 -19.70 -3.13 -15.11
CA ALA A 507 -20.84 -3.27 -16.00
C ALA A 507 -20.52 -2.35 -17.20
N PRO A 508 -20.38 -2.86 -18.43
CA PRO A 508 -20.35 -1.98 -19.58
C PRO A 508 -21.71 -1.29 -19.62
N PHE A 509 -21.75 0.03 -19.39
CA PHE A 509 -22.87 0.82 -19.90
C PHE A 509 -22.98 0.49 -21.39
N GLY A 510 -24.17 0.05 -21.78
CA GLY A 510 -24.42 -0.55 -23.07
C GLY A 510 -23.79 0.25 -24.20
N ALA A 511 -23.08 -0.45 -25.08
CA ALA A 511 -22.73 0.06 -26.38
C ALA A 511 -24.06 0.38 -27.12
N THR A 512 -24.51 1.63 -27.04
CA THR A 512 -25.33 2.19 -28.09
C THR A 512 -24.44 2.31 -29.33
N PRO A 513 -24.89 1.85 -30.50
CA PRO A 513 -24.07 1.82 -31.69
C PRO A 513 -23.99 3.23 -32.28
N VAL A 514 -23.05 4.04 -31.81
CA VAL A 514 -22.61 5.25 -32.53
C VAL A 514 -21.18 5.04 -33.01
N GLY A 515 -21.02 3.97 -33.79
CA GLY A 515 -19.78 3.57 -34.43
C GLY A 515 -19.94 3.49 -35.95
N LYS A 516 -20.50 4.54 -36.58
CA LYS A 516 -20.41 4.82 -38.02
C LYS A 516 -20.59 6.31 -38.30
N LEU A 517 -19.67 7.17 -37.86
CA LEU A 517 -19.52 8.53 -38.42
C LEU A 517 -18.19 9.19 -38.01
N VAL A 518 -17.08 8.49 -38.16
CA VAL A 518 -15.75 9.12 -38.23
C VAL A 518 -15.06 8.57 -39.47
N GLY A 519 -15.43 9.16 -40.61
CA GLY A 519 -14.92 8.78 -41.91
C GLY A 519 -15.09 9.88 -42.95
N TRP A 520 -15.20 11.14 -42.55
CA TRP A 520 -15.27 12.29 -43.45
C TRP A 520 -14.85 13.56 -42.69
N LEU A 521 -13.54 13.77 -42.50
CA LEU A 521 -12.99 15.09 -42.10
C LEU A 521 -11.50 15.22 -42.49
N HIS A 522 -11.12 14.59 -43.61
CA HIS A 522 -9.87 14.86 -44.31
C HIS A 522 -10.18 15.17 -45.76
N ARG A 523 -10.54 16.45 -45.99
CA ARG A 523 -10.39 17.23 -47.23
C ARG A 523 -11.29 18.45 -47.11
N LEU A 524 -10.69 19.61 -46.85
CA LEU A 524 -10.87 20.87 -47.59
C LEU A 524 -10.09 21.99 -46.86
N PRO A 525 -9.64 23.03 -47.58
CA PRO A 525 -8.40 23.74 -47.29
C PRO A 525 -8.60 25.03 -46.50
N LEU A 526 -7.49 25.48 -45.90
CA LEU A 526 -7.25 26.85 -45.44
C LEU A 526 -7.76 27.89 -46.43
N ILE A 527 -8.67 28.77 -45.98
CA ILE A 527 -8.91 30.10 -46.56
C ILE A 527 -9.26 31.07 -45.42
N PHE A 528 -8.34 32.04 -45.24
CA PHE A 528 -8.34 33.29 -44.45
C PHE A 528 -8.62 33.27 -42.95
#